data_AF-A0A7C1B6E6-F1
#
_entry.id   AF-A0A7C1B6E6-F1
#
_cell.length_a   1.000
_cell.length_b   1.000
_cell.length_c   1.000
_cell.angle_alpha   90.00
_cell.angle_beta   90.00
_cell.angle_gamma   90.00
#
_symmetry.space_group_name_H-M   'P 1'
#
loop_
_entity.id
_entity.type
_entity.pdbx_description
1 polymer ?
#
loop_
_entity_poly.entity_id
_entity_poly.type
_entity_poly.pdbx_seq_one_letter_code
_entity_poly.pdbx_strand_id
1 'polypeptide(L)'
;MIRLYSASLYGLEAKIIEVEIDKSGGLFSFSIVGLPDKAIQESKERVFLAIKNLGAKKISSFNQKFVVNLAPADLKKEGAFFDLPIALGLLSLTSQIKDFKTSDKIFIGELSLEGKVRKIKGALPIALKAKK
;
A
#
# COMPACT_ATOMS: atom_id res chain seq x y z
N MET A 1 -14.15 -3.32 0.54
CA MET A 1 -13.11 -2.88 -0.41
C MET A 1 -12.77 -1.40 -0.23
N ILE A 2 -11.51 -1.03 -0.42
CA ILE A 2 -11.01 0.34 -0.60
C ILE A 2 -10.05 0.37 -1.80
N ARG A 3 -10.04 1.48 -2.54
CA ARG A 3 -9.16 1.73 -3.68
C ARG A 3 -8.30 2.96 -3.41
N LEU A 4 -7.00 2.83 -3.62
CA LEU A 4 -6.01 3.89 -3.56
C LEU A 4 -5.20 3.91 -4.86
N TYR A 5 -4.60 5.05 -5.18
CA TYR A 5 -3.62 5.13 -6.26
C TYR A 5 -2.20 5.27 -5.70
N SER A 6 -1.26 4.63 -6.37
CA SER A 6 0.18 4.71 -6.17
C SER A 6 0.85 4.87 -7.54
N ALA A 7 2.17 4.80 -7.59
CA ALA A 7 2.92 4.77 -8.83
C ALA A 7 4.13 3.85 -8.74
N SER A 8 4.54 3.33 -9.88
CA SER A 8 5.80 2.60 -10.04
C SER A 8 6.59 3.18 -11.22
N LEU A 9 7.91 3.00 -11.18
CA LEU A 9 8.82 3.51 -12.21
C LEU A 9 9.19 2.39 -13.18
N TYR A 10 9.12 2.70 -14.47
CA TYR A 10 9.57 1.84 -15.55
C TYR A 10 10.59 2.63 -16.36
N GLY A 11 11.87 2.45 -16.04
CA GLY A 11 12.94 3.33 -16.50
C GLY A 11 12.74 4.75 -15.97
N LEU A 12 12.51 5.71 -16.86
CA LEU A 12 12.26 7.12 -16.52
C LEU A 12 10.76 7.47 -16.46
N GLU A 13 9.88 6.53 -16.82
CA GLU A 13 8.45 6.76 -16.85
C GLU A 13 7.77 6.31 -15.55
N ALA A 14 6.90 7.16 -15.02
CA ALA A 14 6.00 6.77 -13.92
C ALA A 14 4.66 6.25 -14.49
N LYS A 15 4.25 5.09 -14.02
CA LYS A 15 2.93 4.52 -14.29
C LYS A 15 2.09 4.51 -13.02
N ILE A 16 0.82 4.86 -13.15
CA ILE A 16 -0.14 4.80 -12.05
C ILE A 16 -0.46 3.34 -11.78
N ILE A 17 -0.38 2.97 -10.51
CA ILE A 17 -0.72 1.64 -10.03
C ILE A 17 -1.90 1.80 -9.09
N GLU A 18 -2.93 1.03 -9.33
CA GLU A 18 -4.06 0.95 -8.43
C GLU A 18 -3.78 -0.08 -7.34
N VAL A 19 -4.05 0.32 -6.09
CA VAL A 19 -3.93 -0.52 -4.91
C VAL A 19 -5.34 -0.74 -4.39
N GLU A 20 -5.91 -1.90 -4.70
CA GLU A 20 -7.20 -2.32 -4.17
C GLU A 20 -6.95 -3.21 -2.96
N ILE A 21 -7.65 -2.94 -1.87
CA ILE A 21 -7.63 -3.80 -0.69
C ILE A 21 -9.05 -4.20 -0.38
N ASP A 22 -9.27 -5.50 -0.25
CA ASP A 22 -10.52 -6.03 0.23
C ASP A 22 -10.34 -6.88 1.48
N LYS A 23 -11.42 -6.96 2.26
CA LYS A 23 -11.46 -7.76 3.48
C LYS A 23 -12.66 -8.70 3.44
N SER A 24 -12.45 -9.93 3.89
CA SER A 24 -13.51 -10.93 4.09
C SER A 24 -13.39 -11.59 5.46
N GLY A 25 -14.45 -12.26 5.89
CA GLY A 25 -14.49 -12.97 7.18
C GLY A 25 -13.62 -14.24 7.21
N GLY A 26 -13.29 -14.69 8.42
CA GLY A 26 -12.58 -15.94 8.68
C GLY A 26 -11.28 -15.75 9.44
N LEU A 27 -10.44 -16.80 9.48
CA LEU A 27 -9.12 -16.70 10.11
C LEU A 27 -8.26 -15.65 9.41
N PHE A 28 -7.37 -15.02 10.19
CA PHE A 28 -6.47 -14.00 9.69
C PHE A 28 -5.61 -14.52 8.52
N SER A 29 -5.67 -13.83 7.39
CA SER A 29 -4.75 -14.04 6.26
C SER A 29 -4.44 -12.71 5.58
N PHE A 30 -3.29 -12.65 4.90
CA PHE A 30 -2.88 -11.47 4.13
C PHE A 30 -2.11 -11.93 2.89
N SER A 31 -2.50 -11.45 1.72
CA SER A 31 -1.82 -11.71 0.45
C SER A 31 -1.71 -10.46 -0.41
N ILE A 32 -0.66 -10.42 -1.23
CA ILE A 32 -0.45 -9.40 -2.26
C ILE A 32 -0.38 -10.10 -3.62
N VAL A 33 -1.19 -9.66 -4.57
CA VAL A 33 -1.28 -10.19 -5.95
C VAL A 33 -1.10 -9.08 -6.99
N GLY A 34 -0.92 -9.46 -8.25
CA GLY A 34 -0.69 -8.51 -9.36
C GLY A 34 0.80 -8.32 -9.71
N LEU A 35 1.55 -9.42 -9.78
CA LEU A 35 2.99 -9.46 -10.08
C LEU A 35 3.89 -8.54 -9.21
N PRO A 36 3.78 -8.61 -7.87
CA PRO A 36 4.71 -7.94 -6.97
C PRO A 36 6.09 -8.61 -7.00
N ASP A 37 7.15 -7.81 -6.86
CA ASP A 37 8.49 -8.32 -6.56
C ASP A 37 8.63 -8.78 -5.09
N LYS A 38 9.83 -9.26 -4.75
CA LYS A 38 10.14 -9.72 -3.39
C LYS A 38 10.03 -8.61 -2.35
N ALA A 39 10.48 -7.40 -2.67
CA ALA A 39 10.43 -6.27 -1.74
C ALA A 39 8.98 -5.92 -1.37
N ILE A 40 8.07 -5.99 -2.34
CA ILE A 40 6.64 -5.78 -2.12
C ILE A 40 6.05 -6.93 -1.30
N GLN A 41 6.39 -8.18 -1.57
CA GLN A 41 5.93 -9.31 -0.75
C GLN A 41 6.35 -9.19 0.72
N GLU A 42 7.56 -8.68 0.97
CA GLU A 42 8.07 -8.40 2.32
C GLU A 42 7.41 -7.16 2.98
N SER A 43 6.62 -6.38 2.25
CA SER A 43 5.90 -5.21 2.80
C SER A 43 4.94 -5.60 3.91
N LYS A 44 4.43 -6.84 3.92
CA LYS A 44 3.52 -7.34 4.96
C LYS A 44 4.08 -7.08 6.36
N GLU A 45 5.33 -7.48 6.60
CA GLU A 45 5.95 -7.35 7.92
C GLU A 45 6.21 -5.88 8.26
N ARG A 46 6.73 -5.10 7.30
CA ARG A 46 7.01 -3.68 7.49
C ARG A 46 5.74 -2.89 7.82
N VAL A 47 4.68 -3.08 7.03
CA VAL A 47 3.39 -2.40 7.22
C VAL A 47 2.76 -2.76 8.56
N PHE A 48 2.76 -4.04 8.95
CA PHE A 48 2.14 -4.44 10.21
C PHE A 48 2.89 -3.92 11.42
N LEU A 49 4.23 -3.98 11.38
CA LEU A 49 5.07 -3.44 12.44
C LEU A 49 4.95 -1.91 12.52
N ALA A 50 4.95 -1.22 11.39
CA ALA A 50 4.70 0.22 11.32
C ALA A 50 3.37 0.61 11.98
N ILE A 51 2.26 -0.04 11.57
CA ILE A 51 0.94 0.22 12.14
C ILE A 51 0.93 -0.02 13.66
N LYS A 52 1.47 -1.17 14.10
CA LYS A 52 1.54 -1.50 15.53
C LYS A 52 2.36 -0.46 16.31
N ASN A 53 3.51 -0.07 15.79
CA ASN A 53 4.44 0.83 16.48
C ASN A 53 3.96 2.29 16.48
N LEU A 54 3.03 2.66 15.60
CA LEU A 54 2.29 3.93 15.66
C LEU A 54 1.18 3.93 16.74
N GLY A 55 1.02 2.85 17.51
CA GLY A 55 0.01 2.74 18.56
C GLY A 55 -1.38 2.31 18.06
N ALA A 56 -1.51 1.99 16.77
CA ALA A 56 -2.75 1.45 16.22
C ALA A 56 -2.95 -0.02 16.61
N LYS A 57 -4.20 -0.48 16.57
CA LYS A 57 -4.56 -1.87 16.82
C LYS A 57 -3.95 -2.75 15.73
N LYS A 58 -3.28 -3.83 16.17
CA LYS A 58 -2.63 -4.81 15.29
C LYS A 58 -3.64 -5.34 14.26
N ILE A 59 -3.27 -5.30 12.97
CA ILE A 59 -4.13 -5.76 11.87
C ILE A 59 -4.54 -7.23 12.04
N SER A 60 -3.65 -8.07 12.56
CA SER A 60 -3.95 -9.49 12.80
C SER A 60 -5.04 -9.74 13.85
N SER A 61 -5.30 -8.80 14.76
CA SER A 61 -6.31 -8.96 15.82
C SER A 61 -7.77 -8.81 15.35
N PHE A 62 -7.98 -8.41 14.10
CA PHE A 62 -9.33 -8.27 13.54
C PHE A 62 -9.89 -9.60 13.04
N ASN A 63 -9.08 -10.66 12.92
CA ASN A 63 -9.48 -11.98 12.37
C ASN A 63 -10.23 -11.82 11.05
N GLN A 64 -9.55 -11.24 10.07
CA GLN A 64 -10.06 -11.01 8.72
C GLN A 64 -9.01 -11.44 7.70
N LYS A 65 -9.49 -11.86 6.53
CA LYS A 65 -8.64 -12.11 5.37
C LYS A 65 -8.52 -10.83 4.58
N PHE A 66 -7.30 -10.36 4.35
CA PHE A 66 -7.01 -9.18 3.55
C PHE A 66 -6.32 -9.59 2.25
N VAL A 67 -6.80 -9.07 1.13
CA VAL A 67 -6.17 -9.26 -0.18
C VAL A 67 -5.84 -7.89 -0.74
N VAL A 68 -4.58 -7.69 -1.08
CA VAL A 68 -4.08 -6.49 -1.78
C VAL A 68 -3.86 -6.85 -3.25
N ASN A 69 -4.59 -6.21 -4.14
CA ASN A 69 -4.41 -6.34 -5.58
C ASN A 69 -3.69 -5.10 -6.13
N LEU A 70 -2.64 -5.31 -6.92
CA LEU A 70 -1.90 -4.25 -7.60
C LEU A 70 -2.21 -4.30 -9.10
N ALA A 71 -2.96 -3.33 -9.61
CA ALA A 71 -3.33 -3.25 -11.02
C ALA A 71 -2.54 -2.16 -11.77
N PRO A 72 -2.19 -2.38 -13.06
CA PRO A 72 -2.64 -3.47 -13.92
C PRO A 72 -1.74 -4.73 -13.80
N ALA A 73 -2.34 -5.92 -13.82
CA ALA A 73 -1.69 -7.18 -13.44
C ALA A 73 -0.63 -7.70 -14.43
N ASP A 74 -0.56 -7.14 -15.63
CA ASP A 74 0.43 -7.43 -16.68
C ASP A 74 1.78 -6.74 -16.44
N LEU A 75 1.81 -5.70 -15.60
CA LEU A 75 3.02 -5.00 -15.23
C LEU A 75 3.58 -5.54 -13.92
N LYS A 76 4.87 -5.89 -13.93
CA LYS A 76 5.63 -6.20 -12.72
C LYS A 76 5.80 -4.93 -11.88
N LYS A 77 5.49 -4.98 -10.58
CA LYS A 77 5.70 -3.85 -9.67
C LYS A 77 6.95 -4.10 -8.85
N GLU A 78 7.80 -3.10 -8.74
CA GLU A 78 9.07 -3.20 -8.03
C GLU A 78 9.22 -2.12 -6.96
N GLY A 79 9.92 -2.47 -5.87
CA GLY A 79 10.26 -1.56 -4.78
C GLY A 79 9.21 -1.43 -3.66
N ALA A 80 9.62 -0.84 -2.53
CA ALA A 80 8.81 -0.76 -1.31
C ALA A 80 7.85 0.44 -1.27
N PHE A 81 7.62 1.11 -2.40
CA PHE A 81 6.80 2.35 -2.47
C PHE A 81 5.32 2.12 -2.12
N PHE A 82 4.90 0.86 -2.11
CA PHE A 82 3.54 0.42 -1.81
C PHE A 82 3.28 0.26 -0.30
N ASP A 83 4.30 0.35 0.56
CA ASP A 83 4.10 0.22 2.01
C ASP A 83 3.06 1.23 2.52
N LEU A 84 3.19 2.51 2.15
CA LEU A 84 2.28 3.57 2.57
C LEU A 84 0.83 3.37 2.10
N PRO A 85 0.53 3.21 0.79
CA PRO A 85 -0.86 3.00 0.35
C PRO A 85 -1.48 1.74 0.95
N ILE A 86 -0.70 0.66 1.12
CA ILE A 86 -1.19 -0.57 1.77
C ILE A 86 -1.56 -0.29 3.24
N ALA A 87 -0.68 0.40 3.99
CA ALA A 87 -0.94 0.72 5.39
C ALA A 87 -2.20 1.57 5.57
N LEU A 88 -2.36 2.61 4.75
CA LEU A 88 -3.53 3.50 4.78
C LEU A 88 -4.82 2.74 4.46
N GLY A 89 -4.80 1.87 3.44
CA GLY A 89 -5.96 1.06 3.09
C GLY A 89 -6.36 0.08 4.21
N LEU A 90 -5.38 -0.57 4.86
CA LEU A 90 -5.63 -1.44 6.01
C LEU A 90 -6.21 -0.68 7.20
N LEU A 91 -5.64 0.47 7.55
CA LEU A 91 -6.15 1.34 8.62
C LEU A 91 -7.58 1.80 8.33
N SER A 92 -7.88 2.16 7.08
CA SER A 92 -9.23 2.58 6.67
C SER A 92 -10.22 1.43 6.76
N LEU A 93 -9.88 0.26 6.22
CA LEU A 93 -10.75 -0.93 6.25
C LEU A 93 -10.99 -1.44 7.67
N THR A 94 -10.03 -1.26 8.57
CA THR A 94 -10.17 -1.62 9.99
C THR A 94 -10.78 -0.49 10.84
N SER A 95 -11.25 0.60 10.20
CA SER A 95 -11.90 1.75 10.83
C SER A 95 -11.03 2.44 11.90
N GLN A 96 -9.71 2.36 11.74
CA GLN A 96 -8.72 2.98 12.64
C GLN A 96 -8.40 4.43 12.24
N ILE A 97 -8.77 4.83 11.02
CA ILE A 97 -8.76 6.22 10.55
C ILE A 97 -10.16 6.60 10.10
N LYS A 98 -10.60 7.81 10.43
CA LYS A 98 -11.91 8.35 10.05
C LYS A 98 -11.76 9.28 8.85
N ASP A 99 -12.82 9.36 8.03
CA ASP A 99 -12.94 10.32 6.91
C ASP A 99 -11.76 10.29 5.92
N PHE A 100 -11.16 9.12 5.73
CA PHE A 100 -10.01 8.96 4.83
C PHE A 100 -10.45 9.05 3.36
N LYS A 101 -10.27 10.24 2.77
CA LYS A 101 -10.58 10.51 1.36
C LYS A 101 -9.42 10.13 0.46
N THR A 102 -9.62 9.11 -0.38
CA THR A 102 -8.64 8.61 -1.35
C THR A 102 -8.77 9.24 -2.74
N SER A 103 -9.89 9.90 -3.04
CA SER A 103 -10.14 10.52 -4.35
C SER A 103 -9.07 11.57 -4.68
N ASP A 104 -8.68 11.61 -5.96
CA ASP A 104 -7.76 12.59 -6.55
C ASP A 104 -6.39 12.68 -5.85
N LYS A 105 -5.94 11.57 -5.25
CA LYS A 105 -4.66 11.49 -4.55
C LYS A 105 -3.89 10.25 -4.95
N ILE A 106 -2.57 10.41 -4.98
CA ILE A 106 -1.61 9.32 -5.11
C ILE A 106 -0.82 9.24 -3.82
N PHE A 107 -0.75 8.03 -3.25
CA PHE A 107 -0.04 7.73 -2.02
C PHE A 107 1.17 6.88 -2.36
N ILE A 108 2.35 7.36 -1.98
CA ILE A 108 3.60 6.69 -2.27
C ILE A 108 4.59 6.90 -1.14
N GLY A 109 5.23 5.82 -0.71
CA GLY A 109 6.17 5.90 0.41
C GLY A 109 6.57 4.53 0.92
N GLU A 110 7.84 4.40 1.26
CA GLU A 110 8.35 3.25 2.01
C GLU A 110 8.15 3.52 3.51
N LEU A 111 7.79 2.48 4.28
CA LEU A 111 7.62 2.62 5.72
C LEU A 111 8.81 2.01 6.45
N SER A 112 9.33 2.74 7.44
CA SER A 112 10.17 2.13 8.46
C SER A 112 9.30 1.30 9.43
N LEU A 113 9.94 0.40 10.17
CA LEU A 113 9.26 -0.36 11.24
C LEU A 113 8.69 0.55 12.34
N GLU A 114 9.18 1.78 12.48
CA GLU A 114 8.66 2.79 13.43
C GLU A 114 7.47 3.58 12.86
N GLY A 115 7.03 3.30 11.64
CA GLY A 115 5.95 4.04 10.97
C GLY A 115 6.36 5.39 10.39
N LYS A 116 7.66 5.68 10.26
CA LYS A 116 8.14 6.86 9.53
C LYS A 116 8.10 6.59 8.03
N VAL A 117 7.60 7.55 7.27
CA VAL A 117 7.65 7.53 5.81
C VAL A 117 9.05 7.92 5.36
N ARG A 118 9.69 7.06 4.57
CA ARG A 118 11.02 7.30 3.99
C ARG A 118 10.92 7.94 2.62
N LYS A 119 12.02 8.58 2.20
CA LYS A 119 12.16 9.14 0.85
C LYS A 119 12.04 8.03 -0.19
N ILE A 120 11.42 8.36 -1.31
CA ILE A 120 11.30 7.47 -2.47
C ILE A 120 12.25 7.91 -3.59
N LYS A 121 12.62 6.97 -4.46
CA LYS A 121 13.27 7.28 -5.73
C LYS A 121 12.20 7.66 -6.77
N GLY A 122 12.56 8.53 -7.71
CA GLY A 122 11.68 8.97 -8.79
C GLY A 122 10.47 9.81 -8.36
N ALA A 123 10.58 10.57 -7.27
CA ALA A 123 9.55 11.52 -6.86
C ALA A 123 9.16 12.50 -7.97
N LEU A 124 10.12 12.98 -8.76
CA LEU A 124 9.87 13.93 -9.86
C LEU A 124 8.97 13.35 -10.98
N PRO A 125 9.33 12.24 -11.67
CA PRO A 125 8.47 11.68 -12.72
C PRO A 125 7.10 11.27 -12.18
N ILE A 126 7.01 10.83 -10.92
CA ILE A 126 5.75 10.47 -10.27
C ILE A 126 4.88 11.71 -10.03
N ALA A 127 5.44 12.80 -9.53
CA ALA A 127 4.73 14.06 -9.36
C ALA A 127 4.26 14.64 -10.70
N LEU A 128 5.09 14.54 -11.75
CA LEU A 128 4.70 14.95 -13.11
C LEU A 128 3.54 14.10 -13.65
N LYS A 129 3.53 12.80 -13.37
CA LYS A 129 2.43 11.89 -13.75
C LYS A 129 1.15 12.21 -12.97
N ALA A 130 1.27 12.56 -11.68
CA ALA A 130 0.16 12.92 -10.81
C ALA A 130 -0.56 14.23 -11.20
N LYS A 131 0.12 15.11 -11.94
CA LYS A 131 -0.47 16.37 -12.44
C LYS A 131 -1.46 16.14 -13.59
N LYS A 132 -1.36 14.99 -14.27
CA LYS A 132 -2.21 14.63 -15.41
C LYS A 132 -3.47 13.93 -14.93
#